data_AF-A0A2A4VTM1-F1
#
_entry.id   AF-A0A2A4VTM1-F1
#
_cell.length_a   1.000
_cell.length_b   1.000
_cell.length_c   1.000
_cell.angle_alpha   90.00
_cell.angle_beta   90.00
_cell.angle_gamma   90.00
#
_symmetry.space_group_name_H-M   'P 1'
#
loop_
_entity.id
_entity.type
_entity.pdbx_description
1 polymer ?
#
loop_
_entity_poly.entity_id
_entity_poly.type
_entity_poly.pdbx_seq_one_letter_code
_entity_poly.pdbx_strand_id
1 'polypeptide(L)'
;MKSLKHNTPKHNNRYIILAIGAVVLCLSGCSTIGVQPWQRNLLAQKEMELNSAPLDSALDDHIYFSKEASSGGRSFGGGGCGCN
;
A
#
# COMPACT_ATOMS: atom_id res chain seq x y z
N MET A 1 37.67 -33.12 32.27
CA MET A 1 36.76 -32.51 31.28
C MET A 1 35.37 -32.37 31.90
N LYS A 2 35.08 -31.26 32.60
CA LYS A 2 33.75 -30.99 33.19
C LYS A 2 32.96 -30.15 32.19
N SER A 3 31.87 -30.72 31.69
CA SER A 3 30.96 -30.11 30.72
C SER A 3 30.35 -28.81 31.28
N LEU A 4 30.53 -27.71 30.54
CA LEU A 4 29.93 -26.41 30.83
C LEU A 4 28.42 -26.50 30.56
N LYS A 5 27.61 -26.62 31.62
CA LYS A 5 26.16 -26.40 31.53
C LYS A 5 25.94 -24.92 31.22
N HIS A 6 25.51 -24.61 30.00
CA HIS A 6 24.93 -23.31 29.66
C HIS A 6 23.67 -23.11 30.53
N ASN A 7 23.80 -22.26 31.55
CA ASN A 7 22.69 -21.71 32.32
C ASN A 7 21.93 -20.72 31.42
N THR A 8 20.85 -21.16 30.80
CA THR A 8 19.87 -20.23 30.22
C THR A 8 18.96 -19.72 31.34
N PRO A 9 18.81 -18.39 31.50
CA PRO A 9 17.93 -17.84 32.52
C PRO A 9 16.46 -18.15 32.19
N LYS A 10 15.91 -19.19 32.83
CA LYS A 10 14.50 -19.64 32.72
C LYS A 10 13.48 -18.55 33.11
N HIS A 11 13.92 -17.48 33.76
CA HIS A 11 13.11 -16.33 34.17
C HIS A 11 12.77 -15.37 33.02
N ASN A 12 13.52 -15.41 31.90
CA ASN A 12 13.38 -14.46 30.79
C ASN A 12 12.33 -14.90 29.77
N ASN A 13 12.07 -16.20 29.67
CA ASN A 13 11.16 -16.77 28.66
C ASN A 13 9.70 -16.32 28.87
N ARG A 14 9.27 -16.16 30.13
CA ARG A 14 7.92 -15.67 30.44
C ARG A 14 7.69 -14.23 29.98
N TYR A 15 8.68 -13.34 30.16
CA TYR A 15 8.57 -11.96 29.71
C TYR A 15 8.69 -11.84 28.20
N ILE A 16 9.48 -12.72 27.55
CA ILE A 16 9.57 -12.79 26.09
C ILE A 16 8.22 -13.21 25.49
N ILE A 17 7.54 -14.21 26.05
CA ILE A 17 6.20 -14.64 25.59
C ILE A 17 5.19 -13.49 25.76
N LEU A 18 5.23 -12.77 26.88
CA LEU A 18 4.35 -11.61 27.12
C LEU A 18 4.64 -10.45 26.16
N ALA A 19 5.91 -10.16 25.88
CA ALA A 19 6.31 -9.11 24.94
C ALA A 19 5.86 -9.42 23.50
N ILE A 20 6.00 -10.68 23.06
CA ILE A 20 5.53 -11.12 21.74
C ILE A 20 4.00 -11.01 21.66
N GLY A 21 3.27 -11.40 22.71
CA GLY A 21 1.81 -11.24 22.78
C GLY A 21 1.37 -9.79 22.65
N ALA A 22 2.06 -8.85 23.32
CA ALA A 22 1.76 -7.42 23.24
C ALA A 22 2.00 -6.85 21.83
N VAL A 23 3.07 -7.25 21.16
CA VAL A 23 3.36 -6.82 19.78
C VAL A 23 2.27 -7.29 18.81
N VAL A 24 1.82 -8.55 18.92
CA VAL A 24 0.75 -9.09 18.06
C VAL A 24 -0.56 -8.32 18.24
N LEU A 25 -0.88 -7.91 19.47
CA LEU A 25 -2.06 -7.08 19.74
C LEU A 25 -1.93 -5.68 19.11
N CYS A 26 -0.74 -5.06 19.13
CA CYS A 26 -0.53 -3.76 18.48
C CYS A 26 -0.57 -3.82 16.94
N LEU A 27 -0.28 -4.97 16.33
CA LEU A 27 -0.39 -5.18 14.88
C LEU A 27 -1.81 -5.56 14.43
N SER A 28 -2.76 -5.68 15.35
CA SER A 28 -4.17 -5.91 14.98
C SER A 28 -4.79 -4.61 14.43
N GLY A 29 -4.98 -4.58 13.12
CA GLY A 29 -5.70 -3.49 12.45
C GLY A 29 -7.21 -3.56 12.71
N CYS A 30 -7.88 -2.40 12.65
CA CYS A 30 -9.34 -2.30 12.76
C CYS A 30 -10.05 -2.75 11.48
N SER A 31 -9.84 -4.01 11.04
CA SER A 31 -10.46 -4.57 9.83
C SER A 31 -11.96 -4.86 9.98
N THR A 32 -12.46 -4.82 11.22
CA THR A 32 -13.86 -5.09 11.61
C THR A 32 -14.71 -3.81 11.73
N ILE A 33 -14.09 -2.63 11.83
CA ILE A 33 -14.77 -1.31 11.82
C ILE A 33 -15.06 -0.88 10.37
N GLY A 34 -15.57 -1.82 9.57
CA GLY A 34 -15.85 -1.64 8.16
C GLY A 34 -17.35 -1.57 7.88
N VAL A 35 -17.71 -0.74 6.90
CA VAL A 35 -19.05 -0.69 6.32
C VAL A 35 -19.39 -2.05 5.66
N GLN A 36 -20.62 -2.54 5.82
CA GLN A 36 -21.05 -3.83 5.27
C GLN A 36 -20.89 -3.85 3.74
N PRO A 37 -20.59 -5.00 3.09
CA PRO A 37 -20.29 -5.04 1.66
C PRO A 37 -21.38 -4.44 0.76
N TRP A 38 -22.65 -4.58 1.12
CA TRP A 38 -23.78 -3.97 0.40
C TRP A 38 -23.96 -2.47 0.64
N GLN A 39 -23.39 -1.92 1.73
CA GLN A 39 -23.41 -0.49 2.02
C GLN A 39 -22.35 0.29 1.24
N ARG A 40 -21.41 -0.39 0.56
CA ARG A 40 -20.39 0.26 -0.30
C ARG A 40 -20.95 0.84 -1.60
N ASN A 41 -22.17 0.47 -2.00
CA ASN A 41 -22.80 0.94 -3.24
C ASN A 41 -22.99 2.48 -3.24
N LEU A 42 -23.12 3.10 -2.05
CA LEU A 42 -23.23 4.56 -1.90
C LEU A 42 -21.91 5.32 -2.12
N LEU A 43 -20.76 4.65 -1.96
CA LEU A 43 -19.41 5.22 -2.10
C LEU A 43 -18.77 4.93 -3.47
N ALA A 44 -19.43 4.16 -4.33
CA ALA A 44 -18.97 3.84 -5.68
C ALA A 44 -19.62 4.77 -6.72
N GLN A 45 -19.68 6.07 -6.43
CA GLN A 45 -20.16 7.06 -7.39
C GLN A 45 -19.16 7.20 -8.53
N LYS A 46 -19.66 7.43 -9.74
CA LYS A 46 -18.80 7.58 -10.94
C LYS A 46 -17.83 8.75 -10.79
N GLU A 47 -18.18 9.80 -10.04
CA GLU A 47 -17.27 10.92 -9.80
C GLU A 47 -16.11 10.60 -8.85
N MET A 48 -16.20 9.51 -8.08
CA MET A 48 -15.15 9.09 -7.14
C MET A 48 -14.15 8.10 -7.77
N GLU A 49 -14.33 7.76 -9.04
CA GLU A 49 -13.35 6.99 -9.81
C GLU A 49 -12.04 7.77 -9.92
N LEU A 50 -10.89 7.06 -9.87
CA LEU A 50 -9.55 7.66 -10.03
C LEU A 50 -9.45 8.53 -11.29
N ASN A 51 -10.24 8.18 -12.31
CA ASN A 51 -10.45 8.96 -13.50
C ASN A 51 -11.96 9.08 -13.77
N SER A 52 -12.59 10.07 -13.14
CA SER A 52 -14.03 10.33 -13.27
C SER A 52 -14.45 10.82 -14.66
N ALA A 53 -13.49 11.36 -15.44
CA ALA A 53 -13.70 11.90 -16.79
C ALA A 53 -12.68 11.32 -17.79
N PRO A 54 -12.84 10.04 -18.20
CA PRO A 54 -11.84 9.35 -19.00
C PRO A 54 -11.62 9.93 -20.41
N LEU A 55 -12.63 10.63 -20.96
CA LEU A 55 -12.49 11.30 -22.24
C LEU A 55 -11.62 12.56 -22.12
N ASP A 56 -11.84 13.36 -21.09
CA ASP A 56 -11.07 14.57 -20.84
C ASP A 56 -9.61 14.22 -20.52
N SER A 57 -9.38 13.20 -19.69
CA SER A 57 -8.03 12.73 -19.39
C SER A 57 -7.29 12.23 -20.64
N ALA A 58 -8.00 11.50 -21.53
CA ALA A 58 -7.40 10.98 -22.75
C ALA A 58 -7.07 12.10 -23.75
N LEU A 59 -7.93 13.12 -23.81
CA LEU A 59 -7.69 14.31 -24.62
C LEU A 59 -6.50 15.12 -24.09
N ASP A 60 -6.43 15.33 -22.78
CA ASP A 60 -5.31 16.00 -22.12
C ASP A 60 -4.00 15.27 -22.35
N ASP A 61 -3.99 13.94 -22.25
CA ASP A 61 -2.82 13.12 -22.56
C ASP A 61 -2.42 13.26 -24.03
N HIS A 62 -3.37 13.25 -24.96
CA HIS A 62 -3.08 13.44 -26.39
C HIS A 62 -2.48 14.83 -26.68
N ILE A 63 -3.01 15.88 -26.05
CA ILE A 63 -2.46 17.24 -26.15
C ILE A 63 -1.06 17.30 -25.52
N TYR A 64 -0.88 16.67 -24.36
CA TYR A 64 0.39 16.62 -23.64
C TYR A 64 1.46 15.94 -24.47
N PHE A 65 1.20 14.74 -25.00
CA PHE A 65 2.12 14.06 -25.91
C PHE A 65 2.41 14.89 -27.16
N SER A 66 1.42 15.57 -27.73
CA SER A 66 1.64 16.41 -28.91
C SER A 66 2.58 17.60 -28.63
N LYS A 67 2.57 18.13 -27.41
CA LYS A 67 3.40 19.28 -27.01
C LYS A 67 4.76 18.88 -26.44
N GLU A 68 4.80 17.78 -25.69
CA GLU A 68 5.85 17.45 -24.73
C GLU A 68 6.34 15.99 -24.88
N ALA A 69 6.07 15.34 -26.01
CA ALA A 69 6.54 13.98 -26.30
C ALA A 69 8.05 13.78 -26.09
N SER A 70 8.86 14.79 -26.41
CA SER A 70 10.32 14.78 -26.24
C SER A 70 10.81 15.07 -24.83
N SER A 71 9.94 15.48 -23.90
CA SER A 71 10.30 15.69 -22.48
C SER A 71 9.92 14.50 -21.59
N GLY A 72 9.28 13.48 -22.15
CA GLY A 72 8.80 12.30 -21.42
C GLY A 72 7.34 12.46 -20.96
N GLY A 73 6.55 11.40 -21.11
CA GLY A 73 5.13 11.38 -20.75
C GLY A 73 4.86 11.20 -19.25
N ARG A 74 3.59 11.33 -18.85
CA ARG A 74 3.08 11.09 -17.48
C ARG A 74 3.16 9.61 -17.02
N SER A 75 3.78 8.74 -17.82
CA SER A 75 3.95 7.31 -17.52
C SER A 75 5.15 7.05 -16.62
N PHE A 76 5.08 5.99 -15.81
CA PHE A 76 6.10 5.59 -14.82
C PHE A 76 7.50 5.22 -15.38
N GLY A 77 7.76 5.45 -16.67
CA GLY A 77 9.05 5.25 -17.34
C GLY A 77 9.50 6.49 -18.11
N GLY A 78 9.44 7.67 -17.46
CA GLY A 78 9.66 8.97 -18.08
C GLY A 78 11.09 9.21 -18.59
N GLY A 79 11.27 9.12 -19.90
CA GLY A 79 12.41 9.65 -20.67
C GLY A 79 12.09 9.54 -22.16
N GLY A 80 11.61 10.62 -22.79
CA GLY A 80 11.05 10.56 -24.14
C GLY A 80 11.96 11.13 -25.24
N CYS A 81 12.07 10.42 -26.36
CA CYS A 81 12.10 11.01 -27.71
C CYS A 81 10.78 10.80 -28.46
N GLY A 82 9.67 10.60 -27.74
CA GLY A 82 8.32 10.68 -28.28
C GLY A 82 7.73 9.46 -28.98
N CYS A 83 8.32 8.26 -28.86
CA CYS A 83 7.73 7.04 -29.42
C CYS A 83 7.05 6.22 -28.31
N ASN A 84 5.71 6.18 -28.29
CA ASN A 84 4.94 5.09 -27.67
C ASN A 84 4.88 3.89 -28.63
#